data_AF-A0A8J2IZU8-F1
#
_entry.id   AF-A0A8J2IZU8-F1
#
_cell.length_a   1.000
_cell.length_b   1.000
_cell.length_c   1.000
_cell.angle_alpha   90.00
_cell.angle_beta   90.00
_cell.angle_gamma   90.00
#
_symmetry.space_group_name_H-M   'P 1'
#
loop_
_entity.id
_entity.type
_entity.pdbx_description
1 polymer ?
#
loop_
_entity_poly.entity_id
_entity_poly.type
_entity_poly.pdbx_seq_one_letter_code
_entity_poly.pdbx_strand_id
1 'polypeptide(L)'
;MPSPMETEYHSDSKSISSIDSFDPPPTIETETITQQQVLEERGDLVHKLYDPEICQHPEIYQETLRPQIAKLVMDDHILSVLPKDLKVQISRWCAMHQRNWCPLVDRFLNHTVEECLYMVEIPNRLRDMEWTGVGSDVLRMYVALLKPLRKGLPETERRDVINTVREGLMTFADIYDKKIGAVDGEEDDELAD
;
A
#
# COMPACT_ATOMS: atom_id res chain seq x y z
N MET A 1 -51.33 -47.80 -27.69
CA MET A 1 -51.21 -46.35 -27.43
C MET A 1 -49.88 -46.11 -26.70
N PRO A 2 -49.23 -44.96 -26.94
CA PRO A 2 -47.77 -44.82 -27.12
C PRO A 2 -46.98 -44.48 -25.84
N SER A 3 -45.65 -44.64 -25.90
CA SER A 3 -44.67 -43.98 -25.00
C SER A 3 -44.78 -42.45 -25.05
N PRO A 4 -44.39 -41.76 -23.97
CA PRO A 4 -43.10 -41.04 -23.96
C PRO A 4 -42.33 -41.28 -22.64
N MET A 5 -41.03 -41.56 -22.65
CA MET A 5 -39.88 -40.66 -22.87
C MET A 5 -39.58 -39.78 -21.64
N GLU A 6 -38.28 -39.76 -21.28
CA GLU A 6 -37.58 -38.81 -20.39
C GLU A 6 -37.61 -39.15 -18.88
N THR A 7 -36.50 -39.17 -18.13
CA THR A 7 -35.13 -38.72 -18.40
C THR A 7 -34.21 -39.36 -17.37
N GLU A 8 -33.01 -39.77 -17.81
CA GLU A 8 -31.87 -40.04 -16.94
C GLU A 8 -31.61 -38.82 -16.08
N TYR A 9 -31.90 -38.90 -14.79
CA TYR A 9 -31.25 -38.01 -13.83
C TYR A 9 -29.89 -38.60 -13.52
N HIS A 10 -28.94 -38.30 -14.41
CA HIS A 10 -27.56 -38.06 -14.00
C HIS A 10 -27.62 -37.06 -12.84
N SER A 11 -27.59 -37.59 -11.62
CA SER A 11 -27.19 -36.79 -10.47
C SER A 11 -25.73 -36.48 -10.68
N ASP A 12 -25.47 -35.45 -11.48
CA ASP A 12 -24.24 -34.68 -11.42
C ASP A 12 -24.10 -34.24 -9.96
N SER A 13 -23.43 -35.08 -9.19
CA SER A 13 -22.59 -34.62 -8.11
C SER A 13 -21.71 -33.56 -8.75
N LYS A 14 -22.17 -32.30 -8.65
CA LYS A 14 -21.31 -31.13 -8.72
C LYS A 14 -20.28 -31.36 -7.63
N SER A 15 -19.24 -32.10 -7.98
CA SER A 15 -17.94 -32.00 -7.37
C SER A 15 -17.62 -30.52 -7.46
N ILE A 16 -17.92 -29.81 -6.37
CA ILE A 16 -17.40 -28.49 -6.14
C ILE A 16 -15.92 -28.76 -6.10
N SER A 17 -15.29 -28.55 -7.24
CA SER A 17 -13.85 -28.54 -7.39
C SER A 17 -13.38 -27.39 -6.50
N SER A 18 -13.19 -27.70 -5.22
CA SER A 18 -12.29 -26.97 -4.35
C SER A 18 -10.93 -27.17 -4.99
N ILE A 19 -10.67 -26.36 -6.01
CA ILE A 19 -9.32 -25.96 -6.34
C ILE A 19 -8.86 -25.26 -5.08
N ASP A 20 -8.27 -26.10 -4.24
CA ASP A 20 -7.37 -25.78 -3.17
C ASP A 20 -6.57 -24.56 -3.62
N SER A 21 -6.94 -23.42 -3.05
CA SER A 21 -6.27 -22.16 -3.30
C SER A 21 -4.92 -22.31 -2.62
N PHE A 22 -3.93 -22.83 -3.34
CA PHE A 22 -2.51 -22.78 -3.01
C PHE A 22 -1.97 -21.34 -2.92
N ASP A 23 -2.87 -20.35 -2.80
CA ASP A 23 -2.50 -18.99 -2.51
C ASP A 23 -2.42 -18.88 -0.98
N PRO A 24 -1.21 -18.70 -0.40
CA PRO A 24 -1.06 -18.60 1.04
C PRO A 24 -1.99 -17.53 1.62
N PRO A 25 -2.67 -17.81 2.76
CA PRO A 25 -3.47 -16.79 3.43
C PRO A 25 -2.57 -15.61 3.83
N PRO A 26 -3.12 -14.38 3.95
CA PRO A 26 -2.35 -13.25 4.47
C PRO A 26 -1.80 -13.57 5.86
N THR A 27 -0.58 -13.09 6.14
CA THR A 27 -0.04 -13.16 7.49
C THR A 27 -0.68 -12.06 8.31
N ILE A 28 -1.10 -12.37 9.53
CA ILE A 28 -1.56 -11.35 10.48
C ILE A 28 -0.43 -11.14 11.47
N GLU A 29 0.13 -9.93 11.49
CA GLU A 29 1.14 -9.53 12.47
C GLU A 29 0.52 -8.56 13.47
N THR A 30 1.03 -8.59 14.70
CA THR A 30 0.62 -7.63 15.73
C THR A 30 1.69 -6.56 15.81
N GLU A 31 1.29 -5.33 15.60
CA GLU A 31 2.14 -4.15 15.70
C GLU A 31 1.70 -3.28 16.87
N THR A 32 2.62 -2.44 17.33
CA THR A 32 2.37 -1.42 18.34
C THR A 32 2.78 -0.08 17.78
N ILE A 33 1.92 0.91 17.93
CA ILE A 33 2.27 2.31 17.67
C ILE A 33 2.20 3.10 18.96
N THR A 34 3.22 3.90 19.22
CA THR A 34 3.26 4.78 20.40
C THR A 34 2.93 6.22 20.03
N GLN A 35 2.45 6.97 21.01
CA GLN A 35 2.23 8.40 20.86
C GLN A 35 3.50 9.14 20.44
N GLN A 36 4.66 8.78 21.01
CA GLN A 36 5.93 9.42 20.68
C GLN A 36 6.31 9.20 19.21
N GLN A 37 6.19 7.96 18.72
CA GLN A 37 6.46 7.63 17.31
C GLN A 37 5.59 8.46 16.35
N VAL A 38 4.28 8.54 16.62
CA VAL A 38 3.37 9.36 15.79
C VAL A 38 3.76 10.84 15.80
N LEU A 39 4.13 11.37 16.97
CA LEU A 39 4.51 12.78 17.07
C LEU A 39 5.85 13.09 16.39
N GLU A 40 6.82 12.18 16.45
CA GLU A 40 8.10 12.30 15.76
C GLU A 40 7.90 12.23 14.24
N GLU A 41 7.16 11.23 13.74
CA GLU A 41 6.94 11.06 12.31
C GLU A 41 6.00 12.11 11.69
N ARG A 42 5.19 12.79 12.52
CA ARG A 42 4.17 13.76 12.06
C ARG A 42 4.40 15.15 12.63
N GLY A 43 5.58 15.45 13.18
CA GLY A 43 5.92 16.75 13.77
C GLY A 43 5.66 17.93 12.84
N ASP A 44 6.01 17.78 11.56
CA ASP A 44 5.75 18.79 10.53
C ASP A 44 4.26 19.09 10.33
N LEU A 45 3.42 18.05 10.38
CA LEU A 45 1.97 18.19 10.24
C LEU A 45 1.37 18.86 11.47
N VAL A 46 1.89 18.53 12.66
CA VAL A 46 1.52 19.20 13.90
C VAL A 46 1.81 20.70 13.81
N HIS A 47 3.03 21.07 13.42
CA HIS A 47 3.41 22.47 13.26
C HIS A 47 2.51 23.19 12.27
N LYS A 48 2.23 22.58 11.12
CA LYS A 48 1.31 23.14 10.13
C LYS A 48 -0.08 23.34 10.72
N LEU A 49 -0.68 22.35 11.40
CA LEU A 49 -2.03 22.48 11.97
C LEU A 49 -2.19 23.64 12.99
N TYR A 50 -1.10 24.11 13.58
CA TYR A 50 -1.09 25.28 14.47
C TYR A 50 -0.69 26.59 13.76
N ASP A 51 -0.34 26.55 12.48
CA ASP A 51 0.12 27.70 11.72
C ASP A 51 -1.06 28.65 11.38
N PRO A 52 -1.03 29.91 11.85
CA PRO A 52 -2.06 30.90 11.55
C PRO A 52 -2.12 31.28 10.05
N GLU A 53 -1.06 31.04 9.27
CA GLU A 53 -1.07 31.27 7.81
C GLU A 53 -2.02 30.33 7.07
N ILE A 54 -2.38 29.17 7.65
CA ILE A 54 -3.43 28.29 7.10
C ILE A 54 -4.73 29.05 6.92
N CYS A 55 -5.09 29.89 7.89
CA CYS A 55 -6.31 30.69 7.85
C CYS A 55 -6.25 31.79 6.79
N GLN A 56 -5.05 32.16 6.32
CA GLN A 56 -4.84 33.23 5.35
C GLN A 56 -4.78 32.71 3.91
N HIS A 57 -4.29 31.48 3.70
CA HIS A 57 -4.17 30.85 2.37
C HIS A 57 -4.79 29.44 2.30
N PRO A 58 -6.11 29.31 2.49
CA PRO A 58 -6.76 28.01 2.68
C PRO A 58 -6.60 27.07 1.49
N GLU A 59 -6.59 27.56 0.25
CA GLU A 59 -6.39 26.78 -0.97
C GLU A 59 -5.05 26.04 -1.04
N ILE A 60 -3.93 26.71 -0.72
CA ILE A 60 -2.58 26.14 -0.78
C ILE A 60 -2.41 25.06 0.28
N TYR A 61 -2.93 25.33 1.48
CA TYR A 61 -2.87 24.41 2.59
C TYR A 61 -3.86 23.25 2.42
N GLN A 62 -4.97 23.43 1.70
CA GLN A 62 -5.89 22.35 1.42
C GLN A 62 -5.25 21.29 0.52
N GLU A 63 -4.55 21.66 -0.55
CA GLU A 63 -3.90 20.68 -1.44
C GLU A 63 -2.79 19.88 -0.74
N THR A 64 -2.04 20.53 0.15
CA THR A 64 -0.90 19.93 0.84
C THR A 64 -1.28 19.18 2.11
N LEU A 65 -2.21 19.70 2.92
CA LEU A 65 -2.61 19.11 4.21
C LEU A 65 -3.69 18.06 4.06
N ARG A 66 -4.63 18.21 3.12
CA ARG A 66 -5.71 17.23 2.94
C ARG A 66 -5.20 15.78 2.82
N PRO A 67 -4.20 15.43 2.01
CA PRO A 67 -3.72 14.05 1.95
C PRO A 67 -3.09 13.57 3.26
N GLN A 68 -2.42 14.46 4.00
CA GLN A 68 -1.79 14.13 5.28
C GLN A 68 -2.84 13.92 6.38
N ILE A 69 -3.84 14.81 6.45
CA ILE A 69 -4.97 14.69 7.38
C ILE A 69 -5.84 13.49 7.01
N ALA A 70 -6.01 13.18 5.72
CA ALA A 70 -6.71 11.96 5.30
C ALA A 70 -6.06 10.72 5.89
N LYS A 71 -4.73 10.60 5.79
CA LYS A 71 -3.99 9.46 6.37
C LYS A 71 -4.21 9.34 7.87
N LEU A 72 -4.23 10.45 8.61
CA LEU A 72 -4.50 10.43 10.05
C LEU A 72 -5.94 10.02 10.36
N VAL A 73 -6.91 10.62 9.68
CA VAL A 73 -8.34 10.43 9.97
C VAL A 73 -8.83 9.03 9.63
N MET A 74 -8.23 8.40 8.61
CA MET A 74 -8.62 7.06 8.16
C MET A 74 -7.94 5.95 8.97
N ASP A 75 -7.00 6.30 9.85
CA ASP A 75 -6.25 5.36 10.68
C ASP A 75 -6.70 5.49 12.15
N ASP A 76 -7.55 4.55 12.57
CA ASP A 76 -8.08 4.49 13.93
C ASP A 76 -6.98 4.29 14.99
N HIS A 77 -5.88 3.63 14.65
CA HIS A 77 -4.77 3.34 15.56
C HIS A 77 -3.97 4.62 15.85
N ILE A 78 -3.68 5.39 14.80
CA ILE A 78 -3.07 6.71 14.92
C ILE A 78 -3.99 7.66 15.71
N LEU A 79 -5.28 7.69 15.38
CA LEU A 79 -6.24 8.48 16.15
C LEU A 79 -6.31 8.05 17.62
N SER A 80 -6.07 6.79 17.96
CA SER A 80 -6.11 6.34 19.36
C SER A 80 -4.96 6.92 20.18
N VAL A 81 -3.76 7.03 19.61
CA VAL A 81 -2.57 7.52 20.32
C VAL A 81 -2.39 9.04 20.30
N LEU A 82 -3.06 9.74 19.37
CA LEU A 82 -2.91 11.18 19.25
C LEU A 82 -3.35 11.94 20.53
N PRO A 83 -2.60 12.97 20.94
CA PRO A 83 -3.04 13.91 21.97
C PRO A 83 -4.39 14.55 21.64
N LYS A 84 -5.19 14.81 22.69
CA LYS A 84 -6.51 15.44 22.56
C LYS A 84 -6.45 16.78 21.81
N ASP A 85 -5.45 17.61 22.10
CA ASP A 85 -5.32 18.94 21.47
C ASP A 85 -5.16 18.84 19.95
N LEU A 86 -4.38 17.87 19.47
CA LEU A 86 -4.22 17.62 18.03
C LEU A 86 -5.51 17.14 17.39
N LYS A 87 -6.26 16.25 18.05
CA LYS A 87 -7.57 15.80 17.57
C LYS A 87 -8.55 16.95 17.45
N VAL A 88 -8.53 17.88 18.39
CA VAL A 88 -9.36 19.10 18.33
C VAL A 88 -8.98 19.95 17.12
N GLN A 89 -7.69 20.14 16.83
CA GLN A 89 -7.27 20.89 15.65
C GLN A 89 -7.65 20.17 14.34
N ILE A 90 -7.46 18.85 14.29
CA ILE A 90 -7.88 18.03 13.13
C ILE A 90 -9.40 18.12 12.94
N SER A 91 -10.19 18.03 14.02
CA SER A 91 -11.66 18.17 13.97
C SER A 91 -12.08 19.55 13.47
N ARG A 92 -11.42 20.62 13.93
CA ARG A 92 -11.64 22.00 13.44
C ARG A 92 -11.33 22.13 11.95
N TRP A 93 -10.19 21.60 11.50
CA TRP A 93 -9.82 21.61 10.10
C TRP A 93 -10.83 20.82 9.25
N CYS A 94 -11.25 19.63 9.72
CA CYS A 94 -12.27 18.82 9.07
C CYS A 94 -13.61 19.56 8.96
N ALA A 95 -14.03 20.29 10.00
CA ALA A 95 -15.27 21.06 9.97
C ALA A 95 -15.27 22.15 8.89
N MET A 96 -14.11 22.73 8.60
CA MET A 96 -13.92 23.76 7.58
C MET A 96 -13.81 23.16 6.16
N HIS A 97 -13.09 22.05 6.00
CA HIS A 97 -12.69 21.57 4.67
C HIS A 97 -13.27 20.20 4.27
N GLN A 98 -13.58 19.30 5.21
CA GLN A 98 -14.05 17.91 4.97
C GLN A 98 -15.01 17.44 6.08
N ARG A 99 -16.25 17.92 6.07
CA ARG A 99 -17.23 17.65 7.16
C ARG A 99 -17.55 16.18 7.39
N ASN A 100 -17.43 15.35 6.36
CA ASN A 100 -17.63 13.90 6.45
C ASN A 100 -16.58 13.19 7.31
N TRP A 101 -15.46 13.84 7.62
CA TRP A 101 -14.40 13.31 8.48
C TRP A 101 -14.60 13.61 9.96
N CYS A 102 -15.39 14.64 10.31
CA CYS A 102 -15.64 15.00 11.71
C CYS A 102 -16.11 13.81 12.56
N PRO A 103 -17.10 12.98 12.12
CA PRO A 103 -17.55 11.85 12.94
C PRO A 103 -16.47 10.79 13.23
N LEU A 104 -15.46 10.67 12.36
CA LEU A 104 -14.37 9.72 12.53
C LEU A 104 -13.46 10.18 13.67
N VAL A 105 -13.00 11.43 13.63
CA VAL A 105 -12.13 11.98 14.68
C VAL A 105 -12.90 12.25 15.98
N ASP A 106 -14.18 12.63 15.92
CA ASP A 106 -15.00 12.90 17.10
C ASP A 106 -15.17 11.66 17.99
N ARG A 107 -15.18 10.46 17.39
CA ARG A 107 -15.19 9.18 18.13
C ARG A 107 -13.98 9.02 19.05
N PHE A 108 -12.84 9.59 18.66
CA PHE A 108 -11.56 9.45 19.36
C PHE A 108 -11.16 10.70 20.17
N LEU A 109 -11.96 11.79 20.16
CA LEU A 109 -11.63 13.07 20.82
C LEU A 109 -11.25 12.94 22.30
N ASN A 110 -11.91 12.04 23.02
CA ASN A 110 -11.66 11.81 24.44
C ASN A 110 -10.92 10.49 24.72
N HIS A 111 -10.58 9.73 23.69
CA HIS A 111 -9.86 8.46 23.82
C HIS A 111 -8.41 8.68 23.39
N THR A 112 -7.51 8.88 24.35
CA THR A 112 -6.07 8.95 24.10
C THR A 112 -5.36 7.91 24.95
N VAL A 113 -4.58 7.05 24.31
CA VAL A 113 -3.71 6.06 24.95
C VAL A 113 -2.25 6.35 24.60
N GLU A 114 -1.32 5.93 25.45
CA GLU A 114 0.12 6.12 25.17
C GLU A 114 0.60 5.17 24.07
N GLU A 115 0.03 3.96 24.01
CA GLU A 115 0.37 2.92 23.06
C GLU A 115 -0.91 2.23 22.57
N CYS A 116 -0.96 1.90 21.27
CA CYS A 116 -2.06 1.18 20.65
C CYS A 116 -1.52 -0.08 19.95
N LEU A 117 -2.06 -1.24 20.34
CA LEU A 117 -1.82 -2.52 19.70
C LEU A 117 -2.82 -2.71 18.58
N TYR A 118 -2.34 -3.06 17.39
CA TYR A 118 -3.18 -3.32 16.23
C TYR A 118 -2.66 -4.49 15.41
N MET A 119 -3.54 -5.05 14.57
CA MET A 119 -3.20 -6.16 13.70
C MET A 119 -3.07 -5.65 12.27
N VAL A 120 -1.98 -6.01 11.61
CA VAL A 120 -1.74 -5.71 10.20
C VAL A 120 -1.87 -7.00 9.40
N GLU A 121 -2.70 -6.96 8.36
CA GLU A 121 -2.77 -8.02 7.37
C GLU A 121 -1.69 -7.78 6.30
N ILE A 122 -0.68 -8.64 6.29
CA ILE A 122 0.37 -8.64 5.28
C ILE A 122 -0.06 -9.58 4.15
N PRO A 123 -0.31 -9.05 2.93
CA PRO A 123 -0.72 -9.88 1.80
C PRO A 123 0.43 -10.81 1.39
N ASN A 124 0.18 -12.12 1.47
CA ASN A 124 1.14 -13.14 1.02
C ASN A 124 0.97 -13.53 -0.47
N ARG A 125 0.03 -12.88 -1.14
CA ARG A 125 -0.30 -13.16 -2.55
C ARG A 125 0.35 -12.08 -3.41
N LEU A 126 1.14 -12.51 -4.40
CA LEU A 126 1.77 -11.61 -5.38
C LEU A 126 0.80 -10.62 -6.05
N ARG A 127 -0.47 -11.01 -6.24
CA ARG A 127 -1.51 -10.14 -6.81
C ARG A 127 -2.05 -9.09 -5.84
N ASP A 128 -1.94 -9.35 -4.54
CA ASP A 128 -2.50 -8.53 -3.46
C ASP A 128 -1.39 -7.71 -2.76
N MET A 129 -0.12 -8.01 -3.02
CA MET A 129 1.02 -7.19 -2.60
C MET A 129 1.02 -5.85 -3.32
N GLU A 130 1.17 -4.77 -2.56
CA GLU A 130 1.48 -3.47 -3.15
C GLU A 130 2.87 -3.54 -3.80
N TRP A 131 2.89 -3.29 -5.10
CA TRP A 131 4.10 -3.34 -5.92
C TRP A 131 4.93 -2.08 -5.69
N THR A 132 5.56 -1.93 -4.53
CA THR A 132 6.31 -0.73 -4.13
C THR A 132 7.77 -0.78 -4.57
N GLY A 133 8.31 0.37 -5.01
CA GLY A 133 9.73 0.55 -5.29
C GLY A 133 10.14 0.43 -6.76
N VAL A 134 11.33 0.94 -7.06
CA VAL A 134 11.86 1.12 -8.43
C VAL A 134 11.96 -0.21 -9.19
N GLY A 135 12.36 -1.31 -8.52
CA GLY A 135 12.45 -2.62 -9.15
C GLY A 135 11.11 -3.16 -9.63
N SER A 136 10.03 -2.89 -8.88
CA SER A 136 8.67 -3.27 -9.25
C SER A 136 8.18 -2.53 -10.50
N ASP A 137 8.45 -1.22 -10.60
CA ASP A 137 8.08 -0.41 -11.77
C ASP A 137 8.83 -0.87 -13.03
N VAL A 138 10.12 -1.21 -12.89
CA VAL A 138 10.95 -1.77 -13.96
C VAL A 138 10.40 -3.11 -14.44
N LEU A 139 10.01 -4.00 -13.53
CA LEU A 139 9.36 -5.27 -13.88
C LEU A 139 8.02 -5.05 -14.59
N ARG A 140 7.21 -4.06 -14.18
CA ARG A 140 5.95 -3.71 -14.88
C ARG A 140 6.21 -3.26 -16.32
N MET A 141 7.25 -2.46 -16.55
CA MET A 141 7.64 -2.03 -17.89
C MET A 141 7.98 -3.23 -18.79
N TYR A 142 8.79 -4.17 -18.29
CA TYR A 142 9.15 -5.36 -19.08
C TYR A 142 7.96 -6.31 -19.30
N VAL A 143 7.10 -6.51 -18.30
CA VAL A 143 5.86 -7.27 -18.48
C VAL A 143 4.98 -6.63 -19.55
N ALA A 144 4.88 -5.30 -19.60
CA ALA A 144 4.14 -4.61 -20.64
C ALA A 144 4.74 -4.83 -22.05
N LEU A 145 6.07 -4.81 -22.17
CA LEU A 145 6.77 -5.11 -23.43
C LEU A 145 6.55 -6.55 -23.90
N LEU A 146 6.37 -7.51 -22.99
CA LEU A 146 6.11 -8.92 -23.32
C LEU A 146 4.63 -9.20 -23.66
N LYS A 147 3.68 -8.37 -23.23
CA LYS A 147 2.23 -8.59 -23.49
C LYS A 147 1.89 -8.82 -24.98
N PRO A 148 2.46 -8.06 -25.95
CA PRO A 148 2.22 -8.28 -27.38
C PRO A 148 2.55 -9.68 -27.88
N LEU A 149 3.51 -10.39 -27.26
CA LEU A 149 3.89 -11.74 -27.66
C LEU A 149 2.71 -12.73 -27.58
N ARG A 150 1.75 -12.49 -26.68
CA ARG A 150 0.54 -13.32 -26.53
C ARG A 150 -0.39 -13.26 -27.75
N LYS A 151 -0.27 -12.22 -28.59
CA LYS A 151 -1.11 -12.02 -29.77
C LYS A 151 -0.54 -12.68 -31.04
N GLY A 152 0.62 -13.35 -30.93
CA GLY A 152 1.28 -13.98 -32.07
C GLY A 152 1.99 -12.96 -32.94
N LEU A 153 3.18 -12.53 -32.51
CA LEU A 153 4.05 -11.65 -33.31
C LEU A 153 4.92 -12.45 -34.30
N PRO A 154 5.31 -11.83 -35.44
CA PRO A 154 6.37 -12.34 -36.31
C PRO A 154 7.63 -12.70 -35.53
N GLU A 155 8.39 -13.69 -36.01
CA GLU A 155 9.56 -14.22 -35.28
C GLU A 155 10.63 -13.16 -35.02
N THR A 156 10.86 -12.27 -35.98
CA THR A 156 11.81 -11.15 -35.87
C THR A 156 11.42 -10.21 -34.74
N GLU A 157 10.18 -9.68 -34.77
CA GLU A 157 9.65 -8.78 -33.75
C GLU A 157 9.58 -9.46 -32.36
N ARG A 158 9.28 -10.75 -32.32
CA ARG A 158 9.32 -11.53 -31.08
C ARG A 158 10.72 -11.60 -30.49
N ARG A 159 11.73 -11.84 -31.33
CA ARG A 159 13.13 -11.92 -30.91
C ARG A 159 13.64 -10.57 -30.42
N ASP A 160 13.26 -9.49 -31.09
CA ASP A 160 13.60 -8.13 -30.70
C ASP A 160 13.03 -7.79 -29.32
N VAL A 161 11.73 -8.03 -29.10
CA VAL A 161 11.08 -7.83 -27.80
C VAL A 161 11.76 -8.63 -26.69
N ILE A 162 12.08 -9.91 -26.94
CA ILE A 162 12.75 -10.77 -25.95
C ILE A 162 14.16 -10.26 -25.63
N ASN A 163 14.92 -9.84 -26.64
CA ASN A 163 16.28 -9.34 -26.45
C ASN A 163 16.28 -8.02 -25.68
N THR A 164 15.39 -7.08 -26.00
CA THR A 164 15.24 -5.82 -25.26
C THR A 164 14.92 -6.06 -23.79
N VAL A 165 14.02 -6.99 -23.48
CA VAL A 165 13.69 -7.34 -22.09
C VAL A 165 14.89 -8.01 -21.39
N ARG A 166 15.60 -8.91 -22.08
CA ARG A 166 16.78 -9.60 -21.52
C ARG A 166 17.91 -8.62 -21.21
N GLU A 167 18.28 -7.76 -22.15
CA GLU A 167 19.35 -6.76 -21.97
C GLU A 167 18.99 -5.77 -20.86
N GLY A 168 17.74 -5.34 -20.83
CA GLY A 168 17.23 -4.47 -19.78
C GLY A 168 17.30 -5.07 -18.38
N LEU A 169 16.88 -6.34 -18.22
CA LEU A 169 16.96 -7.05 -16.94
C LEU A 169 18.42 -7.27 -16.49
N MET A 170 19.33 -7.61 -17.40
CA MET A 170 20.75 -7.76 -17.09
C MET A 170 21.36 -6.43 -16.63
N THR A 171 21.05 -5.34 -17.33
CA THR A 171 21.55 -4.00 -16.97
C THR A 171 21.02 -3.57 -15.59
N PHE A 172 19.74 -3.86 -15.30
CA PHE A 172 19.16 -3.58 -14.00
C PHE A 172 19.82 -4.41 -12.89
N ALA A 173 20.06 -5.71 -13.11
CA ALA A 173 20.76 -6.57 -12.17
C ALA A 173 22.19 -6.05 -11.89
N ASP A 174 22.94 -5.69 -12.92
CA ASP A 174 24.30 -5.12 -12.76
C ASP A 174 24.31 -3.82 -11.93
N ILE A 175 23.30 -2.96 -12.12
CA ILE A 175 23.15 -1.72 -11.34
C ILE A 175 22.78 -2.03 -9.90
N TYR A 176 21.89 -2.99 -9.68
CA TYR A 176 21.42 -3.39 -8.37
C TYR A 176 22.55 -4.05 -7.55
N ASP A 177 23.30 -4.97 -8.16
CA ASP A 177 24.44 -5.65 -7.55
C ASP A 177 25.56 -4.66 -7.20
N LYS A 178 25.83 -3.67 -8.06
CA LYS A 178 26.77 -2.58 -7.74
C LYS A 178 26.30 -1.70 -6.59
N LYS A 179 24.99 -1.48 -6.48
CA LYS A 179 24.43 -0.63 -5.43
C LYS A 179 24.38 -1.35 -4.08
N ILE A 180 24.06 -2.65 -4.05
CA ILE A 180 24.12 -3.46 -2.83
C ILE A 180 25.57 -3.68 -2.41
N GLY A 181 26.46 -4.07 -3.33
CA GLY A 181 27.87 -4.28 -3.01
C GLY A 181 28.61 -3.01 -2.56
N ALA A 182 28.08 -1.82 -2.86
CA ALA A 182 28.58 -0.55 -2.33
C ALA A 182 28.05 -0.26 -0.91
N VAL A 183 26.80 -0.66 -0.61
CA VAL A 183 26.19 -0.50 0.71
C VAL A 183 26.83 -1.46 1.73
N ASP A 184 27.09 -2.71 1.34
CA ASP A 184 27.79 -3.68 2.19
C ASP A 184 29.26 -3.31 2.45
N GLY A 185 29.84 -2.41 1.64
CA GLY A 185 31.21 -1.90 1.82
C GLY A 185 31.31 -0.65 2.69
N GLU A 186 30.21 0.07 2.91
CA GLU A 186 30.16 1.26 3.77
C GLU A 186 29.95 0.91 5.25
N GLU A 187 29.36 -0.25 5.58
CA GLU A 187 29.24 -0.73 6.98
C GLU A 187 30.57 -1.16 7.60
N ASP A 188 31.56 -1.56 6.78
CA ASP A 188 32.88 -1.99 7.27
C ASP A 188 33.87 -0.82 7.52
N ASP A 189 33.60 0.38 6.98
CA ASP A 189 34.48 1.56 7.14
C ASP A 189 34.07 2.47 8.33
N GLU A 190 32.89 2.31 8.94
CA GLU A 190 32.47 3.09 10.13
C GLU A 190 32.94 2.51 11.48
N LEU A 191 33.65 1.36 11.50
CA LEU A 191 34.25 0.78 12.72
C LEU A 191 35.75 1.07 12.88
N ALA A 192 36.30 1.96 12.04
CA ALA A 192 37.71 2.34 12.09
C ALA A 192 37.92 3.86 12.17
N ASP A 193 37.36 4.50 13.20
CA ASP A 193 37.94 5.72 13.80
C ASP A 193 37.55 5.88 15.28
#